data_AF-A0AAP5YWC5-F1
#
_entry.id   AF-A0AAP5YWC5-F1
#
_cell.length_a   1.000
_cell.length_b   1.000
_cell.length_c   1.000
_cell.angle_alpha   90.00
_cell.angle_beta   90.00
_cell.angle_gamma   90.00
#
_symmetry.space_group_name_H-M   'P 1'
#
loop_
_entity.id
_entity.type
_entity.pdbx_description
1 polymer ?
#
loop_
_entity_poly.entity_id
_entity_poly.type
_entity_poly.pdbx_seq_one_letter_code
_entity_poly.pdbx_strand_id
1 'polypeptide(L)'
;MLTAIRKNGLTLAIFACATTGLVALTQYLTKDQIKVQEQKQLLSVLNQVIPENMHDNALTQACTMVTSPDLGTLRAMPAYLATKNGEPTAIAIESIAPDGYNGEIKVITGIDNQGNILGTRVLNHQETPGLGDKIDLRVTDWILSFTGKQVTENNWNSWKVRKDGGDFDQFTGATITPRAVVKVVRNTVNYVNQSREDILNQPLGCEGEQ
;
A
#
# COMPACT_ATOMS: atom_id res chain seq x y z
N MET A 1 -0.25 55.03 21.93
CA MET A 1 -0.25 54.00 20.85
C MET A 1 0.63 52.80 21.18
N LEU A 2 1.94 52.96 21.46
CA LEU A 2 2.83 51.82 21.77
C LEU A 2 2.35 50.91 22.92
N THR A 3 1.77 51.46 23.99
CA THR A 3 1.30 50.67 25.14
C THR A 3 0.14 49.73 24.78
N ALA A 4 -0.76 50.16 23.91
CA ALA A 4 -1.89 49.34 23.43
C ALA A 4 -1.40 48.24 22.49
N ILE A 5 -0.46 48.56 21.59
CA ILE A 5 0.19 47.59 20.69
C ILE A 5 0.93 46.51 21.51
N ARG A 6 1.70 46.92 22.53
CA ARG A 6 2.42 45.99 23.41
C ARG A 6 1.48 45.07 24.20
N LYS A 7 0.38 45.61 24.74
CA LYS A 7 -0.61 44.83 25.51
C LYS A 7 -1.28 43.78 24.62
N ASN A 8 -1.74 44.16 23.44
CA ASN A 8 -2.41 43.25 22.53
C ASN A 8 -1.44 42.18 21.98
N GLY A 9 -0.21 42.59 21.65
CA GLY A 9 0.84 41.65 21.24
C GLY A 9 1.18 40.62 22.31
N LEU A 10 1.28 41.02 23.57
CA LEU A 10 1.52 40.09 24.69
C LEU A 10 0.35 39.13 24.89
N THR A 11 -0.89 39.63 24.83
CA THR A 11 -2.09 38.78 24.94
C THR A 11 -2.14 37.72 23.84
N LEU A 12 -1.83 38.10 22.59
CA LEU A 12 -1.77 37.17 21.46
C LEU A 12 -0.64 36.15 21.64
N ALA A 13 0.53 36.57 22.11
CA ALA A 13 1.65 35.67 22.37
C ALA A 13 1.31 34.62 23.45
N ILE A 14 0.71 35.04 24.57
CA ILE A 14 0.28 34.12 25.63
C ILE A 14 -0.76 33.13 25.10
N PHE A 15 -1.74 33.63 24.34
CA PHE A 15 -2.77 32.77 23.77
C PHE A 15 -2.18 31.75 22.79
N ALA A 16 -1.28 32.18 21.91
CA ALA A 16 -0.59 31.29 20.97
C ALA A 16 0.26 30.23 21.68
N CYS A 17 0.97 30.61 22.75
CA CYS A 17 1.73 29.66 23.56
C CYS A 17 0.81 28.66 24.28
N ALA A 18 -0.31 29.12 24.83
CA ALA A 18 -1.26 28.26 25.52
C ALA A 18 -1.91 27.24 24.56
N THR A 19 -2.36 27.68 23.38
CA THR A 19 -2.97 26.78 22.39
C THR A 19 -1.98 25.80 21.81
N THR A 20 -0.77 26.24 21.44
CA THR A 20 0.30 25.37 20.95
C THR A 20 0.72 24.36 22.01
N GLY A 21 0.85 24.80 23.27
CA GLY A 21 1.19 23.93 24.40
C GLY A 21 0.12 22.85 24.64
N LEU A 22 -1.17 23.21 24.53
CA LEU A 22 -2.26 22.26 24.64
C LEU A 22 -2.20 21.20 23.52
N VAL A 23 -1.98 21.62 22.27
CA VAL A 23 -1.85 20.71 21.11
C VAL A 23 -0.62 19.81 21.24
N ALA A 24 0.51 20.34 21.68
CA ALA A 24 1.72 19.55 21.89
C ALA A 24 1.53 18.50 22.99
N LEU A 25 0.85 18.86 24.08
CA LEU A 25 0.54 17.93 25.17
C LEU A 25 -0.40 16.81 24.70
N THR A 26 -1.46 17.15 23.95
CA THR A 26 -2.38 16.13 23.41
C THR A 26 -1.68 15.20 22.43
N GLN A 27 -0.82 15.73 21.55
CA GLN A 27 -0.01 14.92 20.65
C GLN A 27 0.92 13.98 21.42
N TYR A 28 1.63 14.48 22.43
CA TYR A 28 2.56 13.68 23.23
C TYR A 28 1.85 12.52 23.94
N LEU A 29 0.70 12.78 24.55
CA LEU A 29 -0.08 11.77 25.26
C LEU A 29 -0.76 10.75 24.32
N THR A 30 -1.03 11.12 23.06
CA THR A 30 -1.78 10.27 22.11
C THR A 30 -0.87 9.52 21.14
N LYS A 31 0.41 9.90 21.04
CA LYS A 31 1.38 9.33 20.07
C LYS A 31 1.47 7.80 20.11
N ASP A 32 1.50 7.21 21.30
CA ASP A 32 1.63 5.75 21.44
C ASP A 32 0.35 5.02 21.00
N GLN A 33 -0.82 5.58 21.32
CA GLN A 33 -2.09 5.03 20.86
C GLN A 33 -2.22 5.08 19.34
N ILE A 34 -1.78 6.19 18.72
CA ILE A 34 -1.75 6.33 17.25
C ILE A 34 -0.91 5.22 16.63
N LYS A 35 0.31 5.00 17.12
CA LYS A 35 1.19 3.93 16.63
C LYS A 35 0.57 2.54 16.74
N VAL A 36 -0.11 2.24 17.86
CA VAL A 36 -0.79 0.96 18.03
C VAL A 36 -1.94 0.79 17.03
N GLN A 37 -2.72 1.84 16.79
CA GLN A 37 -3.80 1.79 15.78
C GLN A 37 -3.26 1.65 14.36
N GLU A 38 -2.16 2.35 14.03
CA GLU A 38 -1.47 2.21 12.74
C GLU A 38 -0.98 0.78 12.52
N GLN A 39 -0.35 0.16 13.52
CA GLN A 39 0.09 -1.23 13.43
C GLN A 39 -1.08 -2.21 13.27
N LYS A 40 -2.20 -1.99 13.98
CA LYS A 40 -3.41 -2.80 13.83
C LYS A 40 -4.02 -2.67 12.43
N GLN A 41 -4.06 -1.44 11.90
CA GLN A 41 -4.56 -1.19 10.56
C GLN A 41 -3.67 -1.85 9.51
N LEU A 42 -2.34 -1.75 9.66
CA LEU A 42 -1.39 -2.42 8.78
C LEU A 42 -1.56 -3.94 8.83
N LEU A 43 -1.65 -4.52 10.03
CA LEU A 43 -1.86 -5.97 10.17
C LEU A 43 -3.18 -6.42 9.54
N SER A 44 -4.26 -5.66 9.72
CA SER A 44 -5.56 -5.95 9.08
C SER A 44 -5.47 -5.95 7.56
N VAL A 45 -4.71 -5.02 6.97
CA VAL A 45 -4.45 -4.99 5.52
C VAL A 45 -3.60 -6.19 5.10
N LEU A 46 -2.54 -6.51 5.85
CA LEU A 46 -1.66 -7.64 5.54
C LEU A 46 -2.41 -8.97 5.59
N ASN A 47 -3.26 -9.19 6.60
CA ASN A 47 -4.07 -10.41 6.72
C ASN A 47 -5.15 -10.54 5.62
N GLN A 48 -5.50 -9.45 4.94
CA GLN A 48 -6.39 -9.49 3.77
C GLN A 48 -5.69 -9.94 2.49
N VAL A 49 -4.35 -9.85 2.42
CA VAL A 49 -3.56 -10.26 1.25
C VAL A 49 -2.69 -11.48 1.50
N ILE A 50 -2.39 -11.81 2.75
CA ILE A 50 -1.76 -13.06 3.17
C ILE A 50 -2.67 -13.71 4.23
N PRO A 51 -3.29 -14.85 3.91
CA PRO A 51 -4.13 -15.58 4.87
C PRO A 51 -3.39 -15.92 6.16
N GLU A 52 -4.05 -15.77 7.31
CA GLU A 52 -3.47 -16.00 8.65
C GLU A 52 -2.95 -17.43 8.86
N ASN A 53 -3.48 -18.41 8.14
CA ASN A 53 -2.99 -19.79 8.20
C ASN A 53 -1.64 -19.99 7.49
N MET A 54 -1.12 -19.01 6.75
CA MET A 54 0.15 -19.09 6.03
C MET A 54 1.33 -18.50 6.80
N HIS A 55 1.11 -17.90 7.97
CA HIS A 55 2.20 -17.31 8.77
C HIS A 55 1.98 -17.50 10.27
N ASP A 56 3.07 -17.47 11.03
CA ASP A 56 3.08 -17.42 12.49
C ASP A 56 3.95 -16.27 13.05
N ASN A 57 4.63 -15.55 12.16
CA ASN A 57 5.47 -14.40 12.49
C ASN A 57 4.69 -13.08 12.54
N ALA A 58 5.28 -12.07 13.18
CA ALA A 58 4.72 -10.72 13.19
C ALA A 58 4.99 -10.02 11.85
N LEU A 59 4.05 -10.13 10.88
CA LEU A 59 4.19 -9.55 9.54
C LEU A 59 4.58 -8.06 9.56
N THR A 60 3.99 -7.27 10.45
CA THR A 60 4.24 -5.83 10.56
C THR A 60 5.68 -5.46 10.96
N GLN A 61 6.45 -6.43 11.46
CA GLN A 61 7.85 -6.25 11.88
C GLN A 61 8.84 -6.97 10.95
N ALA A 62 8.35 -7.94 10.17
CA ALA A 62 9.16 -8.69 9.23
C ALA A 62 9.02 -8.06 7.84
N CYS A 63 9.72 -6.96 7.59
CA CYS A 63 9.71 -6.36 6.26
C CYS A 63 11.06 -5.76 5.86
N THR A 64 11.25 -5.59 4.56
CA THR A 64 12.41 -4.97 3.95
C THR A 64 11.97 -3.90 2.94
N MET A 65 12.86 -2.97 2.60
CA MET A 65 12.61 -1.91 1.64
C MET A 65 13.23 -2.27 0.29
N VAL A 66 12.40 -2.35 -0.74
CA VAL A 66 12.81 -2.77 -2.09
C VAL A 66 12.56 -1.68 -3.11
N THR A 67 13.49 -1.53 -4.06
CA THR A 67 13.40 -0.52 -5.11
C THR A 67 13.45 -1.20 -6.47
N SER A 68 12.41 -1.01 -7.28
CA SER A 68 12.36 -1.49 -8.66
C SER A 68 11.42 -0.64 -9.50
N PRO A 69 11.77 -0.28 -10.74
CA PRO A 69 10.86 0.38 -11.67
C PRO A 69 9.56 -0.40 -11.91
N ASP A 70 9.57 -1.73 -11.75
CA ASP A 70 8.39 -2.57 -11.90
C ASP A 70 7.33 -2.33 -10.82
N LEU A 71 7.72 -1.76 -9.68
CA LEU A 71 6.80 -1.30 -8.62
C LEU A 71 6.14 0.04 -8.98
N GLY A 72 6.43 0.59 -10.15
CA GLY A 72 5.84 1.82 -10.70
C GLY A 72 6.29 3.10 -9.99
N THR A 73 7.36 3.02 -9.20
CA THR A 73 8.01 4.19 -8.56
C THR A 73 9.51 3.94 -8.39
N LEU A 74 10.28 5.02 -8.25
CA LEU A 74 11.70 4.95 -7.88
C LEU A 74 11.91 4.98 -6.36
N ARG A 75 10.84 5.21 -5.59
CA ARG A 75 10.87 5.15 -4.12
C ARG A 75 11.00 3.70 -3.67
N ALA A 76 11.72 3.49 -2.58
CA ALA A 76 11.71 2.20 -1.92
C ALA A 76 10.31 1.90 -1.37
N MET A 77 9.83 0.68 -1.62
CA MET A 77 8.53 0.21 -1.16
C MET A 77 8.72 -0.93 -0.16
N PRO A 78 7.88 -1.04 0.89
CA PRO A 78 7.99 -2.12 1.84
C PRO A 78 7.51 -3.45 1.22
N ALA A 79 8.28 -4.50 1.48
CA ALA A 79 7.95 -5.89 1.24
C ALA A 79 7.93 -6.65 2.57
N TYR A 80 6.74 -7.07 2.99
CA TYR A 80 6.47 -7.80 4.21
C TYR A 80 6.62 -9.31 3.96
N LEU A 81 7.41 -9.98 4.79
CA LEU A 81 7.77 -11.38 4.66
C LEU A 81 6.94 -12.21 5.63
N ALA A 82 6.16 -13.14 5.08
CA ALA A 82 5.44 -14.13 5.84
C ALA A 82 6.31 -15.39 5.99
N THR A 83 6.42 -15.87 7.22
CA THR A 83 7.07 -17.14 7.53
C THR A 83 6.16 -18.00 8.38
N LYS A 84 6.29 -19.32 8.23
CA LYS A 84 5.61 -20.31 9.06
C LYS A 84 6.58 -21.40 9.45
N ASN A 85 6.68 -21.70 10.74
CA ASN A 85 7.66 -22.64 11.29
C ASN A 85 9.11 -22.32 10.86
N GLY A 86 9.43 -21.03 10.66
CA GLY A 86 10.75 -20.59 10.20
C GLY A 86 10.99 -20.66 8.69
N GLU A 87 10.04 -21.17 7.89
CA GLU A 87 10.15 -21.19 6.42
C GLU A 87 9.38 -20.02 5.80
N PRO A 88 9.94 -19.30 4.82
CA PRO A 88 9.21 -18.30 4.05
C PRO A 88 8.01 -18.93 3.34
N THR A 89 6.84 -18.29 3.38
CA THR A 89 5.60 -18.79 2.76
C THR A 89 5.02 -17.83 1.74
N ALA A 90 5.12 -16.52 1.99
CA ALA A 90 4.59 -15.48 1.12
C ALA A 90 5.30 -14.14 1.31
N ILE A 91 5.10 -13.23 0.36
CA ILE A 91 5.57 -11.85 0.41
C ILE A 91 4.39 -10.94 0.09
N ALA A 92 4.13 -9.93 0.93
CA ALA A 92 3.19 -8.85 0.62
C ALA A 92 3.99 -7.60 0.31
N ILE A 93 3.87 -7.09 -0.91
CA ILE A 93 4.67 -5.98 -1.40
C ILE A 93 3.78 -4.83 -1.83
N GLU A 94 4.16 -3.61 -1.43
CA GLU A 94 3.52 -2.40 -1.88
C GLU A 94 4.07 -1.95 -3.24
N SER A 95 3.21 -1.36 -4.05
CA SER A 95 3.52 -0.82 -5.37
C SER A 95 2.64 0.39 -5.68
N ILE A 96 3.03 1.15 -6.69
CA ILE A 96 2.34 2.37 -7.12
C ILE A 96 1.96 2.23 -8.59
N ALA A 97 0.69 2.41 -8.89
CA ALA A 97 0.22 2.64 -10.25
C ALA A 97 0.28 4.16 -10.51
N PRO A 98 1.31 4.68 -11.21
CA PRO A 98 1.42 6.13 -11.47
C PRO A 98 0.40 6.62 -12.49
N ASP A 99 -0.11 5.70 -13.33
CA ASP A 99 -1.00 6.00 -14.46
C ASP A 99 -2.49 6.02 -14.08
N GLY A 100 -2.83 6.23 -12.79
CA GLY A 100 -4.22 6.39 -12.36
C GLY A 100 -4.87 7.65 -12.93
N TYR A 101 -6.20 7.70 -13.03
CA TYR A 101 -6.89 8.79 -13.73
C TYR A 101 -6.74 10.14 -13.03
N ASN A 102 -6.86 10.15 -11.69
CA ASN A 102 -6.77 11.34 -10.84
C ASN A 102 -5.51 11.32 -9.95
N GLY A 103 -4.49 10.53 -10.30
CA GLY A 103 -3.23 10.46 -9.56
C GLY A 103 -2.78 9.04 -9.25
N GLU A 104 -1.75 8.94 -8.42
CA GLU A 104 -1.14 7.66 -8.05
C GLU A 104 -2.12 6.76 -7.27
N ILE A 105 -2.12 5.47 -7.60
CA ILE A 105 -2.88 4.44 -6.89
C ILE A 105 -1.88 3.57 -6.15
N LYS A 106 -1.94 3.57 -4.82
CA LYS A 106 -1.08 2.70 -3.98
C LYS A 106 -1.78 1.35 -3.78
N VAL A 107 -1.08 0.26 -4.10
CA VAL A 107 -1.60 -1.11 -4.07
C VAL A 107 -0.67 -1.99 -3.24
N ILE A 108 -1.22 -2.95 -2.51
CA ILE A 108 -0.46 -4.04 -1.89
C ILE A 108 -0.90 -5.38 -2.48
N THR A 109 0.06 -6.24 -2.79
CA THR A 109 -0.20 -7.57 -3.35
C THR A 109 0.55 -8.62 -2.54
N GLY A 110 -0.16 -9.65 -2.08
CA GLY A 110 0.41 -10.85 -1.45
C GLY A 110 0.66 -11.95 -2.49
N ILE A 111 1.87 -12.51 -2.50
CA ILE A 111 2.31 -13.54 -3.44
C ILE A 111 2.94 -14.72 -2.67
N ASP A 112 2.44 -15.93 -2.88
CA ASP A 112 3.02 -17.15 -2.29
C ASP A 112 4.32 -17.58 -2.99
N ASN A 113 4.99 -18.61 -2.46
CA ASN A 113 6.23 -19.12 -3.04
C ASN A 113 6.09 -19.71 -4.46
N GLN A 114 4.88 -20.05 -4.87
CA GLN A 114 4.59 -20.57 -6.21
C GLN A 114 4.28 -19.45 -7.21
N GLY A 115 4.29 -18.19 -6.77
CA GLY A 115 3.97 -17.03 -7.61
C GLY A 115 2.47 -16.80 -7.79
N ASN A 116 1.61 -17.46 -7.00
CA ASN A 116 0.18 -17.17 -6.99
C ASN A 116 -0.08 -15.91 -6.17
N ILE A 117 -1.03 -15.11 -6.66
CA ILE A 117 -1.56 -13.98 -5.91
C ILE A 117 -2.51 -14.51 -4.85
N LEU A 118 -2.16 -14.30 -3.59
CA LEU A 118 -3.00 -14.62 -2.44
C LEU A 118 -4.08 -13.57 -2.21
N GLY A 119 -3.79 -12.31 -2.56
CA GLY A 119 -4.76 -11.23 -2.54
C GLY A 119 -4.13 -9.89 -2.92
N THR A 120 -4.99 -8.95 -3.33
CA THR A 120 -4.60 -7.58 -3.69
C THR A 120 -5.53 -6.58 -3.03
N ARG A 121 -5.00 -5.47 -2.51
CA ARG A 121 -5.80 -4.37 -1.95
C ARG A 121 -5.28 -3.02 -2.42
N VAL A 122 -6.21 -2.08 -2.61
CA VAL A 122 -5.88 -0.67 -2.81
C VAL A 122 -5.73 -0.02 -1.45
N LEU A 123 -4.58 0.61 -1.21
CA LEU A 123 -4.25 1.29 0.04
C LEU A 123 -4.69 2.77 -0.01
N ASN A 124 -4.50 3.41 -1.15
CA ASN A 124 -4.83 4.81 -1.35
C ASN A 124 -5.07 5.12 -2.83
N HIS A 125 -6.04 5.98 -3.14
CA HIS A 125 -6.31 6.47 -4.49
C HIS A 125 -7.12 7.78 -4.45
N GLN A 126 -7.18 8.50 -5.58
CA GLN A 126 -7.98 9.73 -5.76
C GLN A 126 -8.99 9.63 -6.90
N GLU A 127 -9.25 8.41 -7.38
CA GLU A 127 -10.15 8.14 -8.49
C GLU A 127 -11.60 8.63 -8.23
N THR A 128 -12.29 8.99 -9.31
CA THR A 128 -13.63 9.59 -9.24
C THR A 128 -14.65 8.62 -8.61
N PRO A 129 -15.38 9.05 -7.56
CA PRO A 129 -16.44 8.26 -6.93
C PRO A 129 -17.53 7.80 -7.91
N GLY A 130 -17.96 6.55 -7.81
CA GLY A 130 -18.95 5.91 -8.69
C GLY A 130 -18.42 5.49 -10.07
N LEU A 131 -17.18 5.82 -10.41
CA LEU A 131 -16.56 5.51 -11.70
C LEU A 131 -15.30 4.65 -11.53
N GLY A 132 -14.23 5.24 -11.01
CA GLY A 132 -12.92 4.60 -10.87
C GLY A 132 -12.67 4.01 -9.48
N ASP A 133 -13.38 4.47 -8.46
CA ASP A 133 -13.33 3.97 -7.08
C ASP A 133 -13.73 2.49 -6.92
N LYS A 134 -14.27 1.87 -7.97
CA LYS A 134 -14.61 0.44 -8.01
C LYS A 134 -13.41 -0.49 -7.82
N ILE A 135 -12.17 0.01 -7.93
CA ILE A 135 -10.97 -0.73 -7.54
C ILE A 135 -10.88 -0.97 -6.03
N ASP A 136 -11.59 -0.18 -5.22
CA ASP A 136 -11.61 -0.32 -3.78
C ASP A 136 -12.61 -1.41 -3.38
N LEU A 137 -12.17 -2.33 -2.52
CA LEU A 137 -12.98 -3.44 -2.04
C LEU A 137 -14.22 -2.95 -1.25
N ARG A 138 -14.16 -1.75 -0.68
CA ARG A 138 -15.31 -1.11 -0.01
C ARG A 138 -16.44 -0.78 -1.00
N VAL A 139 -16.15 -0.72 -2.30
CA VAL A 139 -17.10 -0.38 -3.36
C VAL A 139 -17.47 -1.61 -4.18
N THR A 140 -16.49 -2.39 -4.67
CA THR A 140 -16.76 -3.61 -5.43
C THR A 140 -15.69 -4.70 -5.24
N ASP A 141 -16.04 -5.95 -5.55
CA ASP A 141 -15.13 -7.10 -5.51
C ASP A 141 -14.18 -7.19 -6.72
N TRP A 142 -14.13 -6.18 -7.59
CA TRP A 142 -13.30 -6.22 -8.80
C TRP A 142 -11.82 -6.52 -8.51
N ILE A 143 -11.27 -5.93 -7.44
CA ILE A 143 -9.89 -6.15 -7.01
C ILE A 143 -9.62 -7.61 -6.57
N LEU A 144 -10.66 -8.37 -6.22
CA LEU A 144 -10.50 -9.78 -5.85
C LEU A 144 -10.22 -10.67 -7.06
N SER A 145 -10.48 -10.18 -8.29
CA SER A 145 -10.25 -10.93 -9.52
C SER A 145 -8.78 -11.31 -9.77
N PHE A 146 -7.83 -10.69 -9.07
CA PHE A 146 -6.42 -11.06 -9.12
C PHE A 146 -6.10 -12.33 -8.32
N THR A 147 -6.90 -12.65 -7.31
CA THR A 147 -6.65 -13.77 -6.38
C THR A 147 -6.63 -15.11 -7.12
N GLY A 148 -5.64 -15.95 -6.81
CA GLY A 148 -5.42 -17.25 -7.43
C GLY A 148 -4.84 -17.21 -8.83
N LYS A 149 -4.55 -16.02 -9.40
CA LYS A 149 -3.86 -15.89 -10.68
C LYS A 149 -2.34 -15.88 -10.49
N GLN A 150 -1.64 -16.25 -11.55
CA GLN A 150 -0.18 -16.14 -11.68
C GLN A 150 0.18 -15.22 -12.87
N VAL A 151 1.37 -14.64 -12.82
CA VAL A 151 1.98 -13.96 -13.98
C VAL A 151 3.06 -14.87 -14.55
N THR A 152 2.90 -15.22 -15.81
CA THR A 152 3.80 -16.09 -16.58
C THR A 152 4.04 -15.49 -17.96
N GLU A 153 5.05 -15.94 -18.68
CA GLU A 153 5.31 -15.49 -20.05
C GLU A 153 4.11 -15.77 -20.97
N ASN A 154 3.46 -16.93 -20.81
CA ASN A 154 2.33 -17.36 -21.64
C ASN A 154 1.08 -16.48 -21.48
N ASN A 155 0.84 -15.94 -20.28
CA ASN A 155 -0.32 -15.10 -20.00
C ASN A 155 0.01 -13.61 -19.91
N TRP A 156 1.27 -13.21 -20.12
CA TRP A 156 1.71 -11.82 -20.01
C TRP A 156 0.85 -10.84 -20.82
N ASN A 157 0.44 -11.24 -22.02
CA ASN A 157 -0.37 -10.43 -22.93
C ASN A 157 -1.84 -10.36 -22.52
N SER A 158 -2.34 -11.34 -21.74
CA SER A 158 -3.73 -11.37 -21.24
C SER A 158 -3.92 -10.54 -19.97
N TRP A 159 -2.83 -10.10 -19.33
CA TRP A 159 -2.84 -9.16 -18.21
C TRP A 159 -3.14 -7.72 -18.65
N LYS A 160 -4.35 -7.51 -19.16
CA LYS A 160 -4.92 -6.23 -19.59
C LYS A 160 -6.42 -6.24 -19.32
N VAL A 161 -7.06 -5.09 -19.49
CA VAL A 161 -8.53 -5.06 -19.51
C VAL A 161 -9.08 -5.70 -20.79
N ARG A 162 -10.28 -6.25 -20.76
CA ARG A 162 -10.95 -6.93 -21.89
C ARG A 162 -11.07 -6.02 -23.11
N LYS A 163 -11.32 -4.72 -22.89
CA LYS A 163 -11.32 -3.72 -23.97
C LYS A 163 -10.00 -3.66 -24.76
N ASP A 164 -8.89 -4.05 -24.13
CA ASP A 164 -7.55 -4.08 -24.72
C ASP A 164 -7.09 -5.53 -25.02
N GLY A 165 -8.02 -6.50 -25.02
CA GLY A 165 -7.77 -7.91 -25.35
C GLY A 165 -7.26 -8.78 -24.19
N GLY A 166 -7.40 -8.33 -22.94
CA GLY A 166 -7.01 -9.11 -21.76
C GLY A 166 -8.17 -9.74 -21.00
N ASP A 167 -7.90 -10.23 -19.79
CA ASP A 167 -8.82 -11.05 -18.99
C ASP A 167 -9.67 -10.25 -18.00
N PHE A 168 -9.27 -9.01 -17.68
CA PHE A 168 -9.85 -8.22 -16.59
C PHE A 168 -10.94 -7.27 -17.07
N ASP A 169 -12.05 -7.14 -16.34
CA ASP A 169 -13.12 -6.22 -16.76
C ASP A 169 -12.69 -4.75 -16.64
N GLN A 170 -13.09 -3.91 -17.60
CA GLN A 170 -12.99 -2.46 -17.50
C GLN A 170 -14.21 -1.84 -16.82
N PHE A 171 -14.07 -0.60 -16.34
CA PHE A 171 -15.21 0.22 -15.93
C PHE A 171 -15.72 1.05 -17.10
N THR A 172 -17.04 1.03 -17.32
CA THR A 172 -17.73 1.89 -18.29
C THR A 172 -17.43 3.35 -17.98
N GLY A 173 -16.87 4.08 -18.95
CA GLY A 173 -16.51 5.50 -18.78
C GLY A 173 -15.22 5.77 -17.98
N ALA A 174 -14.58 4.75 -17.39
CA ALA A 174 -13.39 4.90 -16.55
C ALA A 174 -12.37 3.78 -16.78
N THR A 175 -11.90 3.60 -18.03
CA THR A 175 -10.99 2.50 -18.38
C THR A 175 -9.53 2.76 -17.98
N ILE A 176 -9.13 4.00 -17.72
CA ILE A 176 -7.74 4.33 -17.32
C ILE A 176 -7.38 3.67 -15.98
N THR A 177 -8.26 3.79 -14.99
CA THR A 177 -8.08 3.23 -13.64
C THR A 177 -7.80 1.72 -13.62
N PRO A 178 -8.68 0.83 -14.15
CA PRO A 178 -8.44 -0.61 -14.10
C PRO A 178 -7.20 -1.01 -14.92
N ARG A 179 -6.86 -0.30 -16.01
CA ARG A 179 -5.62 -0.56 -16.75
C ARG A 179 -4.37 -0.32 -15.89
N ALA A 180 -4.35 0.80 -15.17
CA ALA A 180 -3.23 1.14 -14.30
C ALA A 180 -3.03 0.07 -13.21
N VAL A 181 -4.12 -0.35 -12.56
CA VAL A 181 -4.07 -1.39 -11.51
C VAL A 181 -3.64 -2.75 -12.08
N VAL A 182 -4.21 -3.21 -13.19
CA VAL A 182 -3.82 -4.48 -13.82
C VAL A 182 -2.33 -4.46 -14.19
N LYS A 183 -1.84 -3.35 -14.75
CA LYS A 183 -0.43 -3.18 -15.14
C LYS A 183 0.50 -3.26 -13.93
N VAL A 184 0.23 -2.52 -12.86
CA VAL A 184 1.13 -2.51 -11.68
C VAL A 184 1.11 -3.85 -10.95
N VAL A 185 -0.05 -4.50 -10.81
CA VAL A 185 -0.15 -5.83 -10.17
C VAL A 185 0.66 -6.85 -10.97
N ARG A 186 0.51 -6.88 -12.31
CA ARG A 186 1.30 -7.77 -13.18
C ARG A 186 2.80 -7.57 -12.97
N ASN A 187 3.26 -6.32 -13.04
CA ASN A 187 4.68 -6.00 -12.94
C ASN A 187 5.24 -6.34 -11.55
N THR A 188 4.47 -6.06 -10.50
CA THR A 188 4.84 -6.36 -9.11
C THR A 188 5.02 -7.86 -8.88
N VAL A 189 4.09 -8.68 -9.36
CA VAL A 189 4.18 -10.14 -9.25
C VAL A 189 5.38 -10.66 -10.05
N ASN A 190 5.60 -10.14 -11.25
CA ASN A 190 6.77 -10.49 -12.05
C ASN A 190 8.09 -10.16 -11.33
N TYR A 191 8.19 -8.95 -10.75
CA TYR A 191 9.35 -8.55 -9.95
C TYR A 191 9.60 -9.48 -8.77
N VAL A 192 8.56 -9.80 -7.98
CA VAL A 192 8.70 -10.73 -6.86
C VAL A 192 9.11 -12.12 -7.33
N ASN A 193 8.58 -12.61 -8.44
CA ASN A 193 8.96 -13.92 -8.99
C ASN A 193 10.43 -13.96 -9.43
N GLN A 194 10.98 -12.85 -9.93
CA GLN A 194 12.37 -12.76 -10.38
C GLN A 194 13.37 -12.48 -9.26
N SER A 195 12.97 -11.68 -8.27
CA SER A 195 13.87 -11.19 -7.20
C SER A 195 13.56 -11.79 -5.83
N ARG A 196 12.80 -12.89 -5.75
CA ARG A 196 12.37 -13.48 -4.47
C ARG A 196 13.52 -13.74 -3.51
N GLU A 197 14.59 -14.39 -3.99
CA GLU A 197 15.75 -14.72 -3.17
C GLU A 197 16.45 -13.45 -2.66
N ASP A 198 16.60 -12.45 -3.51
CA ASP A 198 17.18 -11.16 -3.12
C ASP A 198 16.36 -10.48 -2.02
N ILE A 199 15.04 -10.45 -2.16
CA ILE A 199 14.13 -9.86 -1.17
C ILE A 199 14.23 -10.62 0.17
N LEU A 200 14.25 -11.95 0.13
CA LEU A 200 14.33 -12.78 1.34
C LEU A 200 15.68 -12.68 2.07
N ASN A 201 16.76 -12.37 1.35
CA ASN A 201 18.10 -12.24 1.90
C ASN A 201 18.42 -10.82 2.41
N GLN A 202 17.57 -9.83 2.14
CA GLN A 202 17.76 -8.48 2.66
C GLN A 202 17.58 -8.41 4.18
N PRO A 203 18.34 -7.53 4.87
CA PRO A 203 18.14 -7.31 6.29
C PRO A 203 16.74 -6.73 6.54
N LEU A 204 16.08 -7.22 7.59
CA LEU A 204 14.79 -6.67 7.99
C LEU A 204 14.94 -5.23 8.48
N GLY A 205 14.11 -4.35 7.93
CA GLY A 205 14.05 -2.93 8.21
C GLY A 205 12.80 -2.33 7.58
N CYS A 206 11.81 -2.00 8.42
CA CYS A 206 10.53 -1.43 8.00
C CYS A 206 10.48 0.09 7.91
N GLU A 207 11.59 0.75 8.25
CA GLU A 207 11.74 2.19 8.13
C GLU A 207 12.40 2.47 6.79
N GLY A 208 11.59 2.87 5.80
CA GLY A 208 12.12 3.57 4.64
C GLY A 208 12.78 4.85 5.13
N GLU A 209 14.00 5.13 4.67
CA GLU A 209 14.63 6.44 4.87
C GLU A 209 13.62 7.53 4.48
N GLN A 210 13.13 8.27 5.48
CA GLN A 210 12.23 9.41 5.30
C GLN A 210 13.01 10.62 4.79
#